data_AF-A0AAD6S2A9-F1
#
_entry.id   AF-A0AAD6S2A9-F1
#
_cell.length_a   1.000
_cell.length_b   1.000
_cell.length_c   1.000
_cell.angle_alpha   90.00
_cell.angle_beta   90.00
_cell.angle_gamma   90.00
#
_symmetry.space_group_name_H-M   'P 1'
#
loop_
_entity.id
_entity.type
_entity.pdbx_description
1 polymer ?
#
loop_
_entity_poly.entity_id
_entity_poly.type
_entity_poly.pdbx_seq_one_letter_code
_entity_poly.pdbx_strand_id
1 'polypeptide(L)'
;ERAKTRARSLRWTEEVDLLEEEMRRVLQFLTWRAGWWEEQIGRRGLPEGSQREGETAYATRQAALLIDLRDVFAQKWSGLAEL
;
A
#
# COMPACT_ATOMS: atom_id res chain seq x y z
N GLU A 1 -10.91 32.27 25.45
CA GLU A 1 -11.52 31.53 24.32
C GLU A 1 -10.58 31.29 23.13
N ARG A 2 -9.82 32.28 22.64
CA ARG A 2 -8.89 32.13 21.49
C ARG A 2 -7.83 31.01 21.62
N ALA A 3 -7.30 30.77 22.82
CA ALA A 3 -6.30 29.72 23.04
C ALA A 3 -6.86 28.29 22.83
N LYS A 4 -8.14 28.05 23.16
CA LYS A 4 -8.79 26.74 22.98
C LYS A 4 -9.05 26.45 21.50
N THR A 5 -9.50 27.43 20.73
CA THR A 5 -9.70 27.30 19.28
C THR A 5 -8.38 27.09 18.55
N ARG A 6 -7.32 27.83 18.93
CA ARG A 6 -5.98 27.67 18.35
C ARG A 6 -5.39 26.29 18.62
N ALA A 7 -5.52 25.77 19.85
CA ALA A 7 -5.04 24.43 20.19
C ALA A 7 -5.75 23.32 19.40
N ARG A 8 -7.06 23.44 19.16
CA ARG A 8 -7.79 22.49 18.30
C ARG A 8 -7.37 22.57 16.84
N SER A 9 -7.14 23.77 16.33
CA SER A 9 -6.64 23.97 14.97
C SER A 9 -5.26 23.35 14.76
N LEU A 10 -4.34 23.54 15.72
CA LEU A 10 -3.00 22.92 15.66
C LEU A 10 -3.07 21.39 15.69
N ARG A 11 -3.85 20.82 16.60
CA ARG A 11 -4.03 19.36 16.68
C ARG A 11 -4.67 18.79 15.41
N TRP A 12 -5.65 19.49 14.84
CA TRP A 12 -6.27 19.09 13.58
C TRP A 12 -5.25 19.07 12.43
N THR A 13 -4.39 20.09 12.34
CA THR A 13 -3.31 20.10 11.35
C THR A 13 -2.34 18.93 11.55
N GLU A 14 -1.92 18.65 12.79
CA GLU A 14 -1.08 17.49 13.08
C GLU A 14 -1.74 16.16 12.68
N GLU A 15 -3.04 16.00 12.94
CA GLU A 15 -3.80 14.79 12.57
C GLU A 15 -3.89 14.62 11.04
N VAL A 16 -4.05 15.71 10.28
CA VAL A 16 -4.04 15.68 8.80
C VAL A 16 -2.66 15.29 8.28
N ASP A 17 -1.60 15.92 8.77
CA ASP A 17 -0.21 15.62 8.36
C ASP A 17 0.16 14.15 8.64
N LEU A 18 -0.25 13.63 9.81
CA LEU A 18 -0.05 12.23 10.16
C LEU A 18 -0.81 11.29 9.22
N LEU A 19 -2.04 11.62 8.84
CA LEU A 19 -2.84 10.78 7.97
C LEU A 19 -2.28 10.72 6.54
N GLU A 20 -1.78 11.85 6.02
CA GLU A 20 -1.06 11.90 4.74
C GLU A 20 0.17 10.99 4.74
N GLU A 21 0.98 11.07 5.79
CA GLU A 21 2.18 10.25 5.95
C GLU A 21 1.85 8.77 6.08
N GLU A 22 0.79 8.41 6.82
CA GLU A 22 0.33 7.03 6.91
C GLU A 22 -0.15 6.51 5.55
N MET A 23 -0.88 7.30 4.76
CA MET A 23 -1.27 6.87 3.42
C MET A 23 -0.06 6.67 2.51
N ARG A 24 0.92 7.57 2.57
CA ARG A 24 2.19 7.42 1.83
C ARG A 24 2.89 6.11 2.19
N ARG A 25 2.94 5.75 3.47
CA ARG A 25 3.52 4.48 3.95
C ARG A 25 2.74 3.27 3.46
N VAL A 26 1.41 3.32 3.47
CA VAL A 26 0.55 2.23 2.96
C VAL A 26 0.84 1.97 1.48
N LEU A 27 0.88 3.02 0.65
CA LEU A 27 1.17 2.87 -0.79
C LEU A 27 2.58 2.30 -1.03
N GLN A 28 3.57 2.75 -0.26
CA GLN A 28 4.93 2.24 -0.33
C GLN A 28 5.01 0.77 0.09
N PHE A 29 4.33 0.38 1.17
CA PHE A 29 4.26 -0.99 1.64
C PHE A 29 3.64 -1.93 0.60
N LEU A 30 2.51 -1.54 0.00
CA LEU A 30 1.84 -2.36 -1.02
C LEU A 30 2.74 -2.60 -2.23
N THR A 31 3.44 -1.55 -2.70
CA THR A 31 4.41 -1.65 -3.80
C THR A 31 5.57 -2.58 -3.45
N TRP A 32 6.19 -2.39 -2.28
CA TRP A 32 7.28 -3.25 -1.81
C TRP A 32 6.82 -4.71 -1.67
N ARG A 33 5.64 -4.94 -1.12
CA ARG A 33 5.10 -6.29 -0.90
C ARG A 33 4.77 -7.00 -2.21
N ALA A 34 4.33 -6.26 -3.24
CA ALA A 34 4.14 -6.80 -4.58
C ALA A 34 5.46 -7.31 -5.16
N GLY A 35 6.52 -6.49 -5.11
CA GLY A 35 7.86 -6.90 -5.56
C GLY A 35 8.39 -8.10 -4.77
N TRP A 36 8.16 -8.15 -3.45
CA TRP A 36 8.53 -9.32 -2.65
C TRP A 36 7.89 -10.64 -3.13
N TRP A 37 6.66 -10.60 -3.64
CA TRP A 37 6.01 -11.78 -4.21
C TRP A 37 6.69 -12.23 -5.50
N GLU A 38 7.08 -11.30 -6.36
CA GLU A 38 7.84 -11.59 -7.57
C GLU A 38 9.19 -12.23 -7.24
N GLU A 39 9.88 -11.74 -6.20
CA GLU A 39 11.13 -12.33 -5.69
C GLU A 39 10.95 -13.74 -5.12
N GLN A 40 9.73 -14.14 -4.74
CA GLN A 40 9.50 -15.51 -4.26
C GLN A 40 9.39 -16.54 -5.40
N ILE A 41 9.17 -16.10 -6.64
CA ILE A 41 9.03 -17.01 -7.78
C ILE A 41 10.31 -17.81 -7.97
N GLY A 42 10.19 -19.14 -7.91
CA GLY A 42 11.33 -20.06 -8.07
C GLY A 42 12.26 -20.16 -6.86
N ARG A 43 12.03 -19.41 -5.78
CA ARG A 43 12.88 -19.41 -4.58
C ARG A 43 12.86 -20.75 -3.84
N ARG A 44 11.75 -21.49 -3.93
CA ARG A 44 11.61 -22.83 -3.32
C ARG A 44 12.33 -23.94 -4.09
N GLY A 45 12.80 -23.67 -5.31
CA GLY A 45 13.47 -24.68 -6.14
C GLY A 45 12.57 -25.87 -6.48
N LEU A 46 11.25 -25.64 -6.64
CA LEU A 46 10.32 -26.71 -7.01
C LEU A 46 10.70 -27.33 -8.36
N PRO A 47 10.56 -28.66 -8.52
CA PRO A 47 10.75 -29.32 -9.81
C PRO A 47 9.87 -28.69 -10.88
N GLU A 48 10.30 -28.78 -12.13
CA GLU A 48 9.49 -28.33 -13.27
C GLU A 48 8.19 -29.13 -13.35
N GLY A 49 7.12 -28.43 -13.74
CA GLY A 49 5.76 -28.98 -13.82
C GLY A 49 4.74 -28.14 -13.06
N SER A 50 3.55 -28.72 -12.89
CA SER A 50 2.36 -28.04 -12.39
C SER A 50 2.53 -27.35 -11.04
N GLN A 51 3.42 -27.85 -10.19
CA GLN A 51 3.71 -27.26 -8.88
C GLN A 51 4.44 -25.92 -9.00
N ARG A 52 5.47 -25.85 -9.86
CA ARG A 52 6.22 -24.62 -10.14
C ARG A 52 5.36 -23.60 -10.89
N GLU A 53 4.55 -24.07 -11.83
CA GLU A 53 3.56 -23.24 -12.52
C GLU A 53 2.53 -22.66 -11.54
N GLY A 54 2.01 -23.48 -10.63
CA GLY A 54 1.06 -23.06 -9.60
C GLY A 54 1.65 -22.03 -8.63
N GLU A 55 2.89 -22.24 -8.18
CA GLU A 55 3.63 -21.27 -7.34
C GLU A 55 3.80 -19.94 -8.06
N THR A 56 4.26 -19.99 -9.31
CA THR A 56 4.46 -18.80 -10.15
C THR A 56 3.15 -18.05 -10.35
N ALA A 57 2.09 -18.76 -10.79
CA ALA A 57 0.78 -18.18 -11.01
C ALA A 57 0.14 -17.61 -9.73
N TYR A 58 0.44 -18.20 -8.57
CA TYR A 58 -0.02 -17.66 -7.29
C TYR A 58 0.72 -16.37 -6.92
N ALA A 59 2.06 -16.40 -6.96
CA ALA A 59 2.89 -15.24 -6.64
C ALA A 59 2.58 -14.04 -7.56
N THR A 60 2.48 -14.26 -8.87
CA THR A 60 2.10 -13.21 -9.84
C THR A 60 0.71 -12.63 -9.54
N ARG A 61 -0.27 -13.48 -9.18
CA ARG A 61 -1.60 -12.98 -8.80
C ARG A 61 -1.58 -12.17 -7.51
N GLN A 62 -0.78 -12.56 -6.52
CA GLN A 62 -0.63 -11.80 -5.28
C GLN A 62 0.04 -10.44 -5.52
N ALA A 63 1.07 -10.39 -6.36
CA ALA A 63 1.70 -9.14 -6.76
C ALA A 63 0.70 -8.20 -7.45
N ALA A 64 -0.03 -8.69 -8.44
CA ALA A 64 -1.05 -7.91 -9.16
C ALA A 64 -2.12 -7.35 -8.21
N LEU A 65 -2.67 -8.16 -7.31
CA LEU A 65 -3.70 -7.73 -6.36
C LEU A 65 -3.22 -6.59 -5.46
N LEU A 66 -1.97 -6.66 -4.98
CA LEU A 66 -1.40 -5.59 -4.14
C LEU A 66 -1.20 -4.29 -4.90
N ILE A 67 -0.82 -4.37 -6.18
CA ILE A 67 -0.71 -3.22 -7.07
C ILE A 67 -2.08 -2.60 -7.34
N ASP A 68 -3.09 -3.42 -7.62
CA ASP A 68 -4.47 -2.94 -7.81
C ASP A 68 -4.99 -2.25 -6.55
N LEU A 69 -4.72 -2.82 -5.36
CA LEU A 69 -5.11 -2.23 -4.09
C LEU A 69 -4.42 -0.89 -3.84
N ARG A 70 -3.13 -0.78 -4.17
CA ARG A 70 -2.38 0.47 -4.11
C ARG A 70 -3.05 1.52 -4.98
N ASP A 71 -3.43 1.17 -6.21
CA ASP A 71 -4.02 2.13 -7.16
C ASP A 71 -5.39 2.60 -6.70
N VAL A 72 -6.21 1.69 -6.18
CA VAL A 72 -7.50 2.05 -5.57
C VAL A 72 -7.32 3.01 -4.39
N PHE A 73 -6.34 2.76 -3.52
CA PHE A 73 -6.06 3.65 -2.38
C PHE A 73 -5.51 5.00 -2.83
N ALA A 74 -4.58 5.02 -3.78
CA ALA A 74 -4.04 6.25 -4.34
C ALA A 74 -5.13 7.10 -4.99
N GLN A 75 -6.02 6.49 -5.78
CA GLN A 75 -7.14 7.18 -6.43
C GLN A 75 -8.15 7.74 -5.41
N LYS A 76 -8.48 6.97 -4.38
CA LYS A 76 -9.38 7.43 -3.31
C LYS A 76 -8.76 8.57 -2.51
N TRP A 77 -7.45 8.53 -2.28
CA TRP A 77 -6.73 9.55 -1.53
C TRP A 77 -6.54 10.85 -2.33
N SER A 78 -6.20 10.76 -3.62
CA SER A 78 -6.06 11.95 -4.47
C SER A 78 -7.37 12.73 -4.60
N GLY A 79 -8.52 12.04 -4.63
CA GLY A 79 -9.83 12.68 -4.62
C GLY A 79 -10.22 13.35 -3.28
N LEU A 80 -9.50 13.09 -2.19
CA LEU A 80 -9.71 13.72 -0.89
C LEU A 80 -8.78 14.93 -0.66
N ALA A 81 -7.62 14.97 -1.32
CA ALA A 81 -6.66 16.07 -1.21
C ALA A 81 -7.08 17.35 -1.95
N GLU A 82 -8.14 17.30 -2.77
CA GLU A 82 -8.69 18.44 -3.53
C GLU A 82 -9.88 19.13 -2.82
N LEU A 83 -10.25 18.72 -1.60
CA LEU A 83 -11.34 19.31 -0.79
C LEU A 83 -10.79 20.15 0.37
#